data_AF-X1F452-F1
#
_entry.id   AF-X1F452-F1
#
_cell.length_a   1.000
_cell.length_b   1.000
_cell.length_c   1.000
_cell.angle_alpha   90.00
_cell.angle_beta   90.00
_cell.angle_gamma   90.00
#
_symmetry.space_group_name_H-M   'P 1'
#
loop_
_entity.id
_entity.type
_entity.pdbx_description
1 polymer ?
#
loop_
_entity_poly.entity_id
_entity_poly.type
_entity_poly.pdbx_seq_one_letter_code
_entity_poly.pdbx_strand_id
1 'polypeptide(L)'
;GGISGLTLAIKLARLAPDNKILLITKENVEEGSTFYAQGGIACVWSDNDSFEKHIQDTLKAGDGLCDEEIVKKILTQAPERIKELIDIGVNFTRKENGEYDLGKEGGHS
;
A
#
# COMPACT_ATOMS: atom_id res chain seq x y z
N GLY A 1 8.14 1.72 14.52
CA GLY A 1 8.33 2.61 13.35
C GLY A 1 7.32 2.27 12.28
N GLY A 2 6.70 3.25 11.61
CA GLY A 2 5.62 2.98 10.63
C GLY A 2 6.14 2.53 9.26
N ILE A 3 5.32 1.76 8.52
CA ILE A 3 5.70 1.20 7.21
C ILE A 3 6.13 2.26 6.19
N SER A 4 5.51 3.44 6.21
CA SER A 4 5.84 4.53 5.29
C SER A 4 7.29 5.01 5.47
N GLY A 5 7.69 5.27 6.73
CA GLY A 5 9.04 5.70 7.07
C GLY A 5 10.09 4.62 6.79
N LEU A 6 9.78 3.36 7.10
CA LEU A 6 10.70 2.23 6.84
C LEU A 6 10.86 1.97 5.34
N THR A 7 9.77 2.05 4.56
CA THR A 7 9.81 1.92 3.09
C THR A 7 10.65 3.04 2.47
N LEU A 8 10.50 4.28 2.97
CA LEU A 8 11.34 5.40 2.54
C LEU A 8 12.81 5.14 2.85
N ALA A 9 13.15 4.68 4.04
CA ALA A 9 14.53 4.37 4.43
C ALA A 9 15.16 3.31 3.52
N ILE A 10 14.42 2.26 3.17
CA ILE A 10 14.87 1.23 2.21
C ILE A 10 15.12 1.85 0.83
N LYS A 11 14.20 2.69 0.33
CA LYS A 11 14.36 3.37 -0.96
C LYS A 11 15.58 4.30 -0.97
N LEU A 12 15.77 5.10 0.08
CA LEU A 12 16.92 5.98 0.22
C LEU A 12 18.24 5.18 0.29
N ALA A 13 18.26 4.04 0.98
CA ALA A 13 19.44 3.19 1.07
C ALA A 13 19.85 2.63 -0.30
N ARG A 14 18.87 2.31 -1.15
CA ARG A 14 19.11 1.84 -2.53
C ARG A 14 19.59 2.96 -3.45
N LEU A 15 19.04 4.17 -3.31
CA LEU A 15 19.38 5.31 -4.16
C LEU A 15 20.73 5.94 -3.81
N ALA A 16 21.12 5.89 -2.53
CA ALA A 16 22.37 6.46 -2.03
C ALA A 16 23.06 5.47 -1.07
N PRO A 17 23.70 4.42 -1.60
CA PRO A 17 24.26 3.34 -0.78
C PRO A 17 25.38 3.79 0.16
N ASP A 18 26.06 4.90 -0.16
CA ASP A 18 27.13 5.46 0.67
C ASP A 18 26.60 6.34 1.82
N ASN A 19 25.29 6.65 1.82
CA ASN A 19 24.69 7.50 2.84
C ASN A 19 24.30 6.67 4.07
N LYS A 20 24.54 7.25 5.26
CA LYS A 20 24.03 6.71 6.51
C LYS A 20 22.60 7.22 6.75
N ILE A 21 21.68 6.30 6.99
CA ILE A 21 20.28 6.62 7.29
C ILE A 21 20.03 6.37 8.77
N LEU A 22 19.65 7.41 9.50
CA LEU A 22 19.27 7.31 10.92
C LEU A 22 17.75 7.20 11.03
N LEU A 23 17.29 6.10 11.62
CA LEU A 23 15.89 5.91 12.01
C LEU A 23 15.71 6.33 13.46
N ILE A 24 14.78 7.25 13.71
CA ILE A 24 14.42 7.68 15.07
C ILE A 24 12.96 7.31 15.31
N THR A 25 12.72 6.50 16.33
CA THR A 25 11.40 6.07 16.74
C THR A 25 11.27 6.22 18.25
N LYS A 26 10.06 6.51 18.74
CA LYS A 26 9.78 6.60 20.18
C LYS A 26 10.01 5.27 20.90
N GLU A 27 9.71 4.17 20.21
CA GLU A 27 9.76 2.80 20.71
C GLU A 27 10.51 1.90 19.71
N ASN A 28 10.44 0.58 19.87
CA ASN A 28 11.07 -0.37 18.95
C ASN A 28 10.62 -0.14 17.49
N VAL A 29 11.48 -0.51 16.53
CA VAL A 29 11.22 -0.27 15.11
C VAL A 29 10.01 -1.04 14.59
N GLU A 30 9.70 -2.19 15.18
CA GLU A 30 8.51 -3.01 14.87
C GLU A 30 7.24 -2.48 15.53
N GLU A 31 7.36 -1.70 16.61
CA GLU A 31 6.22 -1.20 17.37
C GLU A 31 5.55 -0.01 16.66
N GLY A 32 4.24 -0.10 16.47
CA GLY A 32 3.41 0.96 15.87
C GLY A 32 2.14 0.43 15.21
N SER A 33 1.21 1.33 14.86
CA SER A 33 -0.12 0.97 14.34
C SER A 33 -0.10 0.08 13.10
N THR A 34 0.93 0.18 12.25
CA THR A 34 1.04 -0.67 11.06
C THR A 34 1.20 -2.15 11.41
N PHE A 35 1.91 -2.48 12.49
CA PHE A 35 2.13 -3.88 12.88
C PHE A 35 0.82 -4.60 13.23
N TYR A 36 -0.15 -3.85 13.78
CA TYR A 36 -1.45 -4.36 14.19
C TYR A 36 -2.54 -4.24 13.11
N ALA A 37 -2.20 -3.73 11.92
CA ALA A 37 -3.18 -3.60 10.85
C ALA A 37 -3.71 -4.98 10.43
N GLN A 38 -5.03 -5.07 10.26
CA GLN A 38 -5.75 -6.29 9.86
C GLN A 38 -6.69 -5.94 8.71
N GLY A 39 -6.96 -6.92 7.84
CA GLY A 39 -7.68 -6.73 6.59
C GLY A 39 -6.74 -6.99 5.43
N GLY A 40 -6.35 -5.93 4.74
CA GLY A 40 -5.47 -6.00 3.59
C GLY A 40 -5.06 -4.62 3.09
N ILE A 41 -4.68 -4.56 1.82
CA ILE A 41 -4.36 -3.33 1.11
C ILE A 41 -5.12 -3.33 -0.22
N ALA A 42 -6.01 -2.37 -0.39
CA ALA A 42 -6.84 -2.27 -1.59
C ALA A 42 -6.04 -1.76 -2.78
N CYS A 43 -6.17 -2.44 -3.92
CA CYS A 43 -5.51 -2.08 -5.17
C CYS A 43 -6.26 -2.71 -6.35
N VAL A 44 -6.40 -1.97 -7.44
CA VAL A 44 -6.84 -2.54 -8.72
C VAL A 44 -5.77 -3.52 -9.20
N TRP A 45 -6.05 -4.83 -9.08
CA TRP A 45 -5.06 -5.88 -9.38
C TRP A 45 -5.52 -6.85 -10.47
N SER A 46 -6.81 -7.17 -10.52
CA SER A 46 -7.40 -8.04 -11.55
C SER A 46 -7.99 -7.25 -12.70
N ASP A 47 -8.06 -7.85 -13.89
CA ASP A 47 -8.73 -7.28 -15.08
C ASP A 47 -10.23 -7.01 -14.89
N ASN A 48 -10.83 -7.62 -13.87
CA ASN A 48 -12.24 -7.43 -13.52
C ASN A 48 -12.49 -6.19 -12.64
N ASP A 49 -11.45 -5.41 -12.33
CA ASP A 49 -11.54 -4.16 -11.58
C ASP A 49 -11.03 -2.98 -12.42
N SER A 50 -11.37 -1.76 -12.05
CA SER A 50 -10.94 -0.55 -12.79
C SER A 50 -10.58 0.59 -11.85
N PHE A 51 -9.57 1.38 -12.24
CA PHE A 51 -9.21 2.58 -11.50
C PHE A 51 -10.37 3.55 -11.36
N GLU A 52 -11.17 3.72 -12.42
CA GLU A 52 -12.32 4.63 -12.38
C GLU A 52 -13.29 4.24 -11.27
N LYS A 53 -13.68 2.97 -11.21
CA LYS A 53 -14.58 2.47 -10.17
C LYS A 53 -14.01 2.67 -8.76
N HIS A 54 -12.74 2.31 -8.57
CA HIS A 54 -12.04 2.47 -7.29
C HIS A 54 -11.93 3.95 -6.87
N ILE A 55 -11.66 4.85 -7.81
CA ILE A 55 -11.62 6.30 -7.57
C ILE A 55 -12.99 6.78 -7.12
N GLN A 56 -14.07 6.43 -7.85
CA GLN A 56 -15.43 6.83 -7.49
C GLN A 56 -15.85 6.32 -6.11
N ASP A 57 -15.54 5.06 -5.80
CA ASP A 57 -15.78 4.46 -4.48
C ASP A 57 -15.05 5.24 -3.37
N THR A 58 -13.79 5.61 -3.61
CA THR A 58 -12.97 6.39 -2.65
C THR A 58 -13.52 7.79 -2.44
N LEU A 59 -13.89 8.49 -3.52
CA LEU A 59 -14.46 9.84 -3.44
C LEU A 59 -15.81 9.84 -2.73
N LYS A 60 -16.65 8.83 -3.01
CA LYS A 60 -17.94 8.66 -2.34
C LYS A 60 -17.78 8.38 -0.85
N ALA A 61 -16.85 7.50 -0.49
CA ALA A 61 -16.53 7.22 0.91
C ALA A 61 -15.94 8.44 1.64
N GLY A 62 -15.23 9.31 0.91
CA GLY A 62 -14.65 10.54 1.42
C GLY A 62 -15.62 11.71 1.62
N ASP A 63 -16.90 11.56 1.27
CA ASP A 63 -17.98 12.54 1.51
C ASP A 63 -17.63 13.98 1.06
N GLY A 64 -16.98 14.11 -0.10
CA GLY A 64 -16.58 15.40 -0.68
C GLY A 64 -15.37 16.06 -0.03
N LEU A 65 -14.70 15.39 0.91
CA LEU A 65 -13.49 15.90 1.59
C LEU A 65 -12.19 15.44 0.94
N CYS A 66 -12.26 14.53 -0.02
CA CYS A 66 -11.09 14.08 -0.76
C CYS A 66 -10.62 15.15 -1.76
N ASP A 67 -9.30 15.30 -1.88
CA ASP A 67 -8.69 15.90 -3.06
C ASP A 67 -8.66 14.85 -4.19
N GLU A 68 -9.42 15.11 -5.25
CA GLU A 68 -9.61 14.18 -6.36
C GLU A 68 -8.30 13.84 -7.08
N GLU A 69 -7.41 14.82 -7.26
CA GLU A 69 -6.14 14.60 -7.97
C GLU A 69 -5.20 13.74 -7.12
N ILE A 70 -5.24 13.90 -5.80
CA ILE A 70 -4.50 13.04 -4.88
C ILE A 70 -5.06 11.61 -4.88
N VAL A 71 -6.38 11.43 -4.85
CA VAL A 71 -7.00 10.10 -4.93
C VAL A 71 -6.61 9.37 -6.21
N LYS A 72 -6.75 10.04 -7.37
CA LYS A 72 -6.33 9.48 -8.66
C LYS A 72 -4.86 9.07 -8.65
N LYS A 73 -3.99 9.93 -8.14
CA LYS A 73 -2.54 9.67 -8.09
C LYS A 73 -2.20 8.48 -7.21
N ILE A 74 -2.81 8.36 -6.03
CA ILE A 74 -2.56 7.24 -5.11
C ILE A 74 -3.03 5.92 -5.73
N LEU A 75 -4.27 5.89 -6.23
CA LEU A 75 -4.87 4.65 -6.71
C LEU A 75 -4.21 4.13 -7.99
N THR A 76 -3.86 5.02 -8.92
CA THR A 76 -3.18 4.61 -10.16
C THR A 76 -1.75 4.11 -9.93
N GLN A 77 -1.10 4.54 -8.84
CA GLN A 77 0.24 4.08 -8.46
C GLN A 77 0.24 2.84 -7.56
N ALA A 78 -0.90 2.49 -6.96
CA ALA A 78 -1.00 1.40 -6.00
C ALA A 78 -0.46 0.05 -6.54
N PRO A 79 -0.76 -0.39 -7.78
CA PRO A 79 -0.28 -1.70 -8.25
C PRO A 79 1.24 -1.80 -8.31
N GLU A 80 1.91 -0.71 -8.68
CA GLU A 80 3.36 -0.65 -8.70
C GLU A 80 3.94 -0.71 -7.28
N ARG A 81 3.31 -0.02 -6.31
CA ARG A 81 3.73 -0.08 -4.91
C ARG A 81 3.53 -1.48 -4.31
N ILE A 82 2.45 -2.18 -4.67
CA ILE A 82 2.26 -3.59 -4.26
C ILE A 82 3.35 -4.49 -4.83
N LYS A 83 3.74 -4.31 -6.10
CA LYS A 83 4.87 -5.05 -6.70
C LYS A 83 6.17 -4.79 -5.94
N GLU A 84 6.46 -3.55 -5.57
CA GLU A 84 7.63 -3.24 -4.75
C GLU A 84 7.61 -3.95 -3.39
N LEU A 85 6.44 -4.06 -2.76
CA LEU A 85 6.28 -4.82 -1.50
C LEU A 85 6.58 -6.32 -1.71
N ILE A 86 6.11 -6.90 -2.81
CA ILE A 86 6.41 -8.28 -3.18
C ILE A 86 7.93 -8.45 -3.39
N ASP A 87 8.57 -7.51 -4.09
CA ASP A 87 10.00 -7.56 -4.39
C ASP A 87 10.90 -7.45 -3.14
N ILE A 88 10.42 -6.79 -2.08
CA ILE A 88 11.12 -6.75 -0.78
C ILE A 88 10.80 -7.96 0.11
N GLY A 89 9.96 -8.89 -0.35
CA GLY A 89 9.69 -10.16 0.32
C GLY A 89 8.35 -10.24 1.06
N VAL A 90 7.42 -9.30 0.86
CA VAL A 90 6.06 -9.45 1.42
C VAL A 90 5.36 -10.64 0.76
N ASN A 91 4.99 -11.60 1.58
CA ASN A 91 4.33 -12.82 1.14
C ASN A 91 2.80 -12.68 1.21
N PHE A 92 2.20 -12.10 0.17
CA PHE A 92 0.74 -12.08 0.04
C PHE A 92 0.19 -13.49 -0.19
N THR A 93 -0.97 -13.76 0.40
CA THR A 93 -1.67 -15.04 0.26
C THR A 93 -1.97 -15.35 -1.20
N ARG A 94 -1.75 -16.61 -1.59
CA ARG A 94 -2.04 -17.13 -2.92
C ARG A 94 -3.06 -18.27 -2.83
N LYS A 95 -3.88 -18.41 -3.86
CA LYS A 95 -4.76 -19.56 -4.09
C LYS A 95 -3.95 -20.74 -4.62
N GLU A 96 -4.59 -21.91 -4.71
CA GLU A 96 -3.97 -23.13 -5.25
C GLU A 96 -3.48 -22.98 -6.70
N ASN A 97 -4.13 -22.13 -7.50
CA ASN A 97 -3.75 -21.83 -8.87
C ASN A 97 -2.57 -20.84 -9.00
N GLY A 98 -2.03 -20.35 -7.88
CA GLY A 98 -0.89 -19.42 -7.83
C GLY A 98 -1.25 -17.93 -7.94
N GLU A 99 -2.52 -17.60 -8.20
CA GLU A 99 -3.03 -16.22 -8.18
C GLU A 99 -3.11 -15.67 -6.76
N TYR A 100 -3.06 -14.35 -6.61
CA TYR A 100 -3.26 -13.72 -5.31
C TYR A 100 -4.69 -13.91 -4.82
N ASP A 101 -4.83 -14.18 -3.52
CA ASP A 101 -6.14 -14.36 -2.90
C ASP A 101 -6.76 -12.99 -2.58
N LEU A 102 -7.53 -12.47 -3.55
CA LEU A 102 -8.17 -11.15 -3.45
C LEU A 102 -9.47 -11.25 -2.63
N GLY A 103 -9.58 -10.42 -1.59
CA GLY A 103 -10.78 -10.22 -0.78
C GLY A 103 -11.55 -8.95 -1.18
N LYS A 104 -12.84 -8.89 -0.82
CA LYS A 104 -13.65 -7.67 -0.96
C LYS A 104 -13.75 -6.97 0.40
N GLU A 105 -13.27 -5.74 0.47
CA GLU A 105 -13.35 -4.89 1.66
C GLU A 105 -14.50 -3.88 1.56
N GLY A 106 -14.88 -3.30 2.70
CA GLY A 106 -15.99 -2.34 2.77
C GLY A 106 -15.72 -1.09 1.93
N GLY A 107 -16.78 -0.56 1.30
CA GLY A 107 -16.68 0.64 0.46
C GLY A 107 -16.25 0.37 -0.99
N HIS A 108 -15.94 -0.86 -1.36
CA HIS A 108 -15.64 -1.25 -2.74
C HIS A 108 -16.84 -1.94 -3.39
N SER A 109 -17.24 -1.48 -4.58
CA SER A 109 -18.34 -2.05 -5.35
C SER A 109 -17.88 -3.16 -6.28
#